data_AF-A0A7W7SA45-F1
#
_entry.id   AF-A0A7W7SA45-F1
#
_cell.length_a   1.000
_cell.length_b   1.000
_cell.length_c   1.000
_cell.angle_alpha   90.00
_cell.angle_beta   90.00
_cell.angle_gamma   90.00
#
_symmetry.space_group_name_H-M   'P 1'
#
loop_
_entity.id
_entity.type
_entity.pdbx_description
1 polymer ?
#
loop_
_entity_poly.entity_id
_entity_poly.type
_entity_poly.pdbx_seq_one_letter_code
_entity_poly.pdbx_strand_id
1 'polypeptide(L)'
;MRTTQLCRSKATALLALVLAALLLLPATAASAAASGVEEAARVLKQGQVYVDPAMTGRFSAADAAALTARIRTADKPVFVAVVPASEQYPAQTVARDLRTRVGVTGLYAIWRGEEFKAFADPAAISPAAANSLAGAALRAHPGDINGTLNDFVGQAVGQVKGKGVVASSDDGGVGVAAIVVPVALLALAGTGVFLLFRRSKRRKEEEAQAALAKLRVVVDEDITAFGEELDRLDFAPGDPSADDAQRADYAHALDCYDGAKLAMGRATAPEQVRPVTEALADGRFALATLTARREQRPLPDRRPPCFFDPRHGPSAKDADWAPVGAARRTVPVCAADAARLAAGQEPEVRTVETEHGREPYWNAGPAYSPWAGGYFGGGMLPGLLVGTMLGSMIASPGTAWAAGGEGYQGGDDSGADFNPSDFGGFDGGGGGDFGGGGDFGGF
;
A
#
# COMPACT_ATOMS: atom_id res chain seq x y z
N MET A 1 -33.21 36.25 -0.50
CA MET A 1 -32.91 36.10 0.94
C MET A 1 -33.37 34.72 1.39
N ARG A 2 -32.47 33.94 2.03
CA ARG A 2 -32.68 32.64 2.74
C ARG A 2 -33.17 31.47 1.86
N THR A 3 -32.62 30.25 1.85
CA THR A 3 -31.68 29.55 2.75
C THR A 3 -31.25 28.25 2.05
N THR A 4 -29.94 28.05 1.84
CA THR A 4 -29.32 26.77 1.47
C THR A 4 -28.57 26.23 2.68
N GLN A 5 -29.17 25.29 3.43
CA GLN A 5 -28.50 24.55 4.49
C GLN A 5 -29.10 23.15 4.59
N LEU A 6 -28.61 22.21 3.78
CA LEU A 6 -28.82 20.76 3.97
C LEU A 6 -27.85 19.96 3.09
N CYS A 7 -26.54 20.08 3.33
CA CYS A 7 -25.58 19.09 2.83
C CYS A 7 -24.23 19.05 3.58
N ARG A 8 -24.19 19.51 4.85
CA ARG A 8 -22.95 19.51 5.67
C ARG A 8 -22.95 18.54 6.86
N SER A 9 -24.01 17.76 7.09
CA SER A 9 -24.14 16.98 8.34
C SER A 9 -23.54 15.55 8.31
N LYS A 10 -22.98 15.08 7.19
CA LYS A 10 -22.42 13.72 7.11
C LYS A 10 -20.90 13.66 7.38
N ALA A 11 -20.18 14.77 7.19
CA ALA A 11 -18.74 14.84 7.45
C ALA A 11 -18.43 15.09 8.94
N THR A 12 -19.31 15.79 9.67
CA THR A 12 -19.14 16.08 11.10
C THR A 12 -19.38 14.87 12.00
N ALA A 13 -20.20 13.90 11.57
CA ALA A 13 -20.47 12.69 12.34
C ALA A 13 -19.29 11.70 12.36
N LEU A 14 -18.45 11.69 11.32
CA LEU A 14 -17.25 10.84 11.24
C LEU A 14 -16.08 11.41 12.04
N LEU A 15 -15.93 12.73 12.10
CA LEU A 15 -14.86 13.37 12.87
C LEU A 15 -15.08 13.26 14.39
N ALA A 16 -16.33 13.32 14.85
CA ALA A 16 -16.68 13.14 16.26
C ALA A 16 -16.40 11.71 16.78
N LEU A 17 -16.44 10.71 15.89
CA LEU A 17 -16.18 9.30 16.22
C LEU A 17 -14.68 9.01 16.35
N VAL A 18 -13.82 9.75 15.63
CA VAL A 18 -12.36 9.65 15.76
C VAL A 18 -11.86 10.43 16.98
N LEU A 19 -12.46 11.57 17.30
CA LEU A 19 -12.09 12.35 18.49
C LEU A 19 -12.54 11.67 19.80
N ALA A 20 -13.67 10.95 19.79
CA ALA A 20 -14.09 10.12 20.91
C ALA A 20 -13.21 8.87 21.11
N ALA A 21 -12.54 8.38 20.06
CA ALA A 21 -11.60 7.27 20.14
C ALA A 21 -10.22 7.68 20.70
N LEU A 22 -9.85 8.96 20.63
CA LEU A 22 -8.59 9.48 21.19
C LEU A 22 -8.68 9.90 22.66
N LEU A 23 -9.89 10.04 23.23
CA LEU A 23 -10.11 10.39 24.65
C LEU A 23 -10.22 9.18 25.60
N LEU A 24 -9.98 7.97 25.09
CA LEU A 24 -10.00 6.71 25.86
C LEU A 24 -8.60 6.11 26.09
N LEU A 25 -7.53 6.90 25.95
CA LEU A 25 -6.23 6.51 26.51
C LEU A 25 -6.28 6.63 28.04
N PRO A 26 -6.19 5.53 28.81
CA PRO A 26 -5.98 5.64 30.24
C PRO A 26 -4.55 6.14 30.47
N ALA A 27 -4.44 7.30 31.11
CA ALA A 27 -3.19 7.78 31.69
C ALA A 27 -2.64 6.72 32.64
N THR A 28 -1.57 6.05 32.24
CA THR A 28 -0.86 5.07 33.05
C THR A 28 0.06 5.81 34.02
N ALA A 29 -0.44 6.08 35.22
CA ALA A 29 0.39 6.32 36.39
C ALA A 29 -0.31 5.73 37.63
N ALA A 30 0.39 4.82 38.30
CA ALA A 30 0.06 4.12 39.56
C ALA A 30 -0.59 2.72 39.44
N SER A 31 0.26 1.69 39.37
CA SER A 31 0.24 0.45 40.19
C SER A 31 1.03 -0.67 39.49
N ALA A 32 2.36 -0.63 39.59
CA ALA A 32 3.25 -1.56 38.89
C ALA A 32 3.24 -3.00 39.47
N ALA A 33 2.58 -3.24 40.60
CA ALA A 33 2.41 -4.57 41.19
C ALA A 33 1.07 -5.24 40.80
N ALA A 34 0.05 -4.46 40.43
CA ALA A 34 -1.25 -4.97 40.03
C ALA A 34 -1.27 -5.52 38.59
N SER A 35 -0.38 -5.06 37.71
CA SER A 35 -0.43 -5.42 36.29
C SER A 35 -0.01 -6.86 35.97
N GLY A 36 0.96 -7.44 36.69
CA GLY A 36 1.53 -8.75 36.35
C GLY A 36 0.60 -9.94 36.58
N VAL A 37 0.12 -10.11 37.82
CA VAL A 37 -0.81 -11.22 38.17
C VAL A 37 -2.16 -11.07 37.46
N GLU A 38 -2.61 -9.84 37.25
CA GLU A 38 -3.88 -9.54 36.57
C GLU A 38 -3.83 -9.91 35.10
N GLU A 39 -2.75 -9.55 34.42
CA GLU A 39 -2.52 -9.94 33.03
C GLU A 39 -2.37 -11.44 32.89
N ALA A 40 -1.55 -12.06 33.74
CA ALA A 40 -1.38 -13.50 33.76
C ALA A 40 -2.71 -14.23 33.93
N ALA A 41 -3.56 -13.80 34.87
CA ALA A 41 -4.87 -14.40 35.10
C ALA A 41 -5.82 -14.21 33.91
N ARG A 42 -5.81 -13.03 33.26
CA ARG A 42 -6.61 -12.75 32.07
C ARG A 42 -6.27 -13.69 30.92
N VAL A 43 -4.97 -13.88 30.65
CA VAL A 43 -4.50 -14.79 29.60
C VAL A 43 -4.77 -16.25 29.97
N LEU A 44 -4.51 -16.66 31.22
CA LEU A 44 -4.80 -18.02 31.69
C LEU A 44 -6.28 -18.39 31.55
N LYS A 45 -7.19 -17.45 31.77
CA LYS A 45 -8.64 -17.65 31.60
C LYS A 45 -9.04 -17.93 30.15
N GLN A 46 -8.28 -17.43 29.17
CA GLN A 46 -8.55 -17.58 27.74
C GLN A 46 -7.73 -18.70 27.07
N GLY A 47 -6.50 -18.89 27.54
CA GLY A 47 -5.46 -19.67 26.86
C GLY A 47 -4.87 -20.79 27.68
N GLN A 48 -5.17 -20.89 28.99
CA GLN A 48 -4.61 -21.86 29.94
C GLN A 48 -3.09 -21.84 30.12
N VAL A 49 -2.31 -21.22 29.23
CA VAL A 49 -0.87 -21.01 29.35
C VAL A 49 -0.55 -19.52 29.25
N TYR A 50 0.26 -19.02 30.18
CA TYR A 50 0.79 -17.66 30.19
C TYR A 50 2.31 -17.70 30.33
N VAL A 51 3.00 -16.89 29.53
CA VAL A 51 4.45 -16.70 29.58
C VAL A 51 4.72 -15.20 29.64
N ASP A 52 5.38 -14.76 30.71
CA ASP A 52 5.80 -13.38 30.85
C ASP A 52 6.87 -13.05 29.79
N PRO A 53 6.82 -11.86 29.15
CA PRO A 53 7.82 -11.44 28.17
C PRO A 53 9.27 -11.62 28.63
N ALA A 54 9.55 -11.40 29.92
CA ALA A 54 10.89 -11.57 30.50
C ALA A 54 11.39 -13.03 30.53
N MET A 55 10.50 -14.01 30.38
CA MET A 55 10.81 -15.44 30.39
C MET A 55 10.90 -16.07 28.99
N THR A 56 10.56 -15.32 27.94
CA THR A 56 10.52 -15.82 26.55
C THR A 56 11.87 -16.32 26.01
N GLY A 57 12.98 -15.81 26.55
CA GLY A 57 14.33 -16.30 26.26
C GLY A 57 14.66 -17.67 26.88
N ARG A 58 13.89 -18.12 27.88
CA ARG A 58 14.07 -19.42 28.55
C ARG A 58 12.97 -20.43 28.21
N PHE A 59 11.80 -19.95 27.78
CA PHE A 59 10.69 -20.76 27.31
C PHE A 59 10.05 -20.06 26.12
N SER A 60 10.23 -20.62 24.92
CA SER A 60 9.90 -19.92 23.68
C SER A 60 8.38 -19.80 23.47
N ALA A 61 7.96 -18.85 22.63
CA ALA A 61 6.56 -18.73 22.25
C ALA A 61 6.04 -19.98 21.50
N ALA A 62 6.92 -20.67 20.75
CA ALA A 62 6.58 -21.92 20.07
C ALA A 62 6.29 -23.05 21.06
N ASP A 63 7.10 -23.16 22.12
CA ASP A 63 6.90 -24.16 23.19
C ASP A 63 5.63 -23.88 23.97
N ALA A 64 5.34 -22.60 24.25
CA ALA A 64 4.11 -22.16 24.89
C ALA A 64 2.87 -22.54 24.04
N ALA A 65 2.94 -22.34 22.73
CA ALA A 65 1.86 -22.70 21.80
C ALA A 65 1.66 -24.22 21.73
N ALA A 66 2.75 -25.00 21.68
CA ALA A 66 2.69 -26.46 21.68
C ALA A 66 2.07 -27.01 22.98
N LEU A 67 2.48 -26.46 24.14
CA LEU A 67 1.93 -26.82 25.45
C LEU A 67 0.44 -26.45 25.54
N THR A 68 0.06 -25.27 25.04
CA THR A 68 -1.34 -24.82 24.96
C THR A 68 -2.20 -25.77 24.14
N ALA A 69 -1.73 -26.18 22.96
CA ALA A 69 -2.46 -27.11 22.09
C ALA A 69 -2.68 -28.47 22.76
N ARG A 70 -1.67 -28.97 23.49
CA ARG A 70 -1.76 -30.23 24.23
C ARG A 70 -2.79 -30.18 25.34
N ILE A 71 -2.80 -29.11 26.15
CA ILE A 71 -3.79 -28.92 27.22
C ILE A 71 -5.21 -28.79 26.65
N ARG A 72 -5.38 -28.05 25.55
CA ARG A 72 -6.68 -27.90 24.87
C ARG A 72 -7.20 -29.21 24.31
N THR A 73 -6.34 -30.01 23.68
CA THR A 73 -6.71 -31.32 23.11
C THR A 73 -7.16 -32.29 24.19
N ALA A 74 -6.57 -32.19 25.38
CA ALA A 74 -6.93 -33.00 26.54
C ALA A 74 -8.27 -32.62 27.19
N ASP A 75 -8.78 -31.40 26.93
CA ASP A 75 -9.97 -30.84 27.57
C ASP A 75 -9.94 -30.94 29.11
N LYS A 76 -8.82 -30.51 29.73
CA LYS A 76 -8.63 -30.53 31.18
C LYS A 76 -8.37 -29.14 31.77
N PRO A 77 -8.80 -28.85 33.01
CA PRO A 77 -8.55 -27.58 33.69
C PRO A 77 -7.13 -27.52 34.26
N VAL A 78 -6.13 -27.56 33.39
CA VAL A 78 -4.71 -27.42 33.73
C VAL A 78 -4.24 -26.05 33.24
N PHE A 79 -3.64 -25.27 34.13
CA PHE A 79 -3.18 -23.90 33.89
C PHE A 79 -1.68 -23.83 34.15
N VAL A 80 -0.93 -23.16 33.27
CA VAL A 80 0.53 -23.05 33.35
C VAL A 80 0.96 -21.59 33.24
N ALA A 81 1.65 -21.08 34.26
CA ALA A 81 2.22 -19.74 34.25
C ALA A 81 3.76 -19.81 34.34
N VAL A 82 4.45 -19.15 33.41
CA VAL A 82 5.92 -19.01 33.41
C VAL A 82 6.26 -17.53 33.61
N VAL A 83 6.80 -17.19 34.78
CA VAL A 83 6.96 -15.81 35.25
C VAL A 83 8.34 -15.58 35.89
N PRO A 84 8.90 -14.35 35.85
CA PRO A 84 10.14 -14.04 36.56
C PRO A 84 9.93 -14.02 38.08
N ALA A 85 11.02 -14.20 38.84
CA ALA A 85 11.01 -13.97 40.29
C ALA A 85 11.08 -12.45 40.58
N SER A 86 9.93 -11.76 40.48
CA SER A 86 9.81 -10.32 40.70
C SER A 86 8.72 -9.97 41.71
N GLU A 87 8.67 -8.71 42.15
CA GLU A 87 7.61 -8.20 43.03
C GLU A 87 6.21 -8.26 42.39
N GLN A 88 6.13 -8.34 41.06
CA GLN A 88 4.89 -8.55 40.33
C GLN A 88 4.32 -9.96 40.53
N TYR A 89 5.15 -10.91 40.97
CA TYR A 89 4.75 -12.30 41.24
C TYR A 89 5.30 -12.76 42.61
N PRO A 90 4.73 -12.26 43.73
CA PRO A 90 5.22 -12.57 45.07
C PRO A 90 5.13 -14.07 45.37
N ALA A 91 6.24 -14.67 45.82
CA ALA A 91 6.36 -16.12 46.03
C ALA A 91 5.26 -16.71 46.94
N GLN A 92 4.81 -15.92 47.93
CA GLN A 92 3.87 -16.35 48.95
C GLN A 92 2.41 -16.30 48.48
N THR A 93 2.07 -15.38 47.57
CA THR A 93 0.67 -15.10 47.22
C THR A 93 0.32 -15.41 45.77
N VAL A 94 1.29 -15.45 44.85
CA VAL A 94 1.07 -15.61 43.40
C VAL A 94 0.13 -16.76 43.04
N ALA A 95 0.26 -17.91 43.71
CA ALA A 95 -0.61 -19.07 43.46
C ALA A 95 -2.07 -18.80 43.85
N ARG A 96 -2.28 -18.22 45.03
CA ARG A 96 -3.62 -17.87 45.53
C ARG A 96 -4.24 -16.76 44.69
N ASP A 97 -3.45 -15.77 44.32
CA ASP A 97 -3.91 -14.60 43.57
C ASP A 97 -4.28 -14.98 42.13
N LEU A 98 -3.46 -15.78 41.46
CA LEU A 98 -3.79 -16.33 40.13
C LEU A 98 -5.05 -17.19 40.18
N ARG A 99 -5.14 -18.11 41.14
CA ARG A 99 -6.34 -18.96 41.31
C ARG A 99 -7.61 -18.16 41.53
N THR A 100 -7.53 -17.11 42.35
CA THR A 100 -8.67 -16.25 42.70
C THR A 100 -9.12 -15.45 41.48
N ARG A 101 -8.17 -14.89 40.71
CA ARG A 101 -8.47 -14.04 39.55
C ARG A 101 -8.88 -14.84 38.30
N VAL A 102 -8.28 -16.00 38.06
CA VAL A 102 -8.70 -16.91 36.98
C VAL A 102 -10.11 -17.41 37.25
N GLY A 103 -10.44 -17.67 38.52
CA GLY A 103 -11.80 -18.02 38.95
C GLY A 103 -12.24 -19.42 38.55
N VAL A 104 -11.32 -20.28 38.09
CA VAL A 104 -11.63 -21.63 37.61
C VAL A 104 -11.02 -22.68 38.53
N THR A 105 -11.81 -23.70 38.87
CA THR A 105 -11.32 -24.86 39.63
C THR A 105 -10.41 -25.71 38.75
N GLY A 106 -9.17 -25.93 39.15
CA GLY A 106 -8.19 -26.63 38.33
C GLY A 106 -6.84 -26.91 38.98
N LEU A 107 -5.90 -27.36 38.16
CA LEU A 107 -4.51 -27.56 38.52
C LEU A 107 -3.67 -26.43 37.94
N TYR A 108 -2.91 -25.75 38.77
CA TYR A 108 -2.10 -24.58 38.44
C TYR A 108 -0.61 -24.91 38.61
N ALA A 109 0.11 -25.00 37.51
CA ALA A 109 1.57 -25.10 37.48
C ALA A 109 2.18 -23.70 37.33
N ILE A 110 3.08 -23.33 38.23
CA ILE A 110 3.74 -22.03 38.22
C ILE A 110 5.25 -22.25 38.22
N TRP A 111 5.88 -21.82 37.13
CA TRP A 111 7.31 -21.68 37.02
C TRP A 111 7.69 -20.24 37.31
N ARG A 112 8.31 -19.98 38.47
CA ARG A 112 8.70 -18.65 38.93
C ARG A 112 10.22 -18.55 39.06
N GLY A 113 10.86 -17.83 38.13
CA GLY A 113 12.31 -17.74 38.06
C GLY A 113 12.95 -19.11 37.82
N GLU A 114 13.45 -19.74 38.89
CA GLU A 114 14.04 -21.08 38.86
C GLU A 114 13.22 -22.11 39.66
N GLU A 115 12.13 -21.68 40.31
CA GLU A 115 11.29 -22.54 41.13
C GLU A 115 10.07 -23.02 40.35
N PHE A 116 9.79 -24.32 40.42
CA PHE A 116 8.56 -24.90 39.88
C PHE A 116 7.69 -25.47 41.00
N LYS A 117 6.42 -25.05 41.05
CA LYS A 117 5.44 -25.55 42.01
C LYS A 117 4.08 -25.74 41.34
N ALA A 118 3.31 -26.70 41.83
CA ALA A 118 1.93 -26.90 41.42
C ALA A 118 0.97 -26.75 42.60
N PHE A 119 -0.20 -26.20 42.31
CA PHE A 119 -1.28 -25.95 43.27
C PHE A 119 -2.57 -26.47 42.66
N ALA A 120 -3.42 -27.11 43.47
CA ALA A 120 -4.63 -27.71 42.96
C ALA A 120 -5.81 -27.44 43.86
N ASP A 121 -6.98 -27.26 43.23
CA ASP A 121 -8.24 -27.40 43.93
C ASP A 121 -8.52 -28.89 44.20
N PRO A 122 -8.93 -29.26 45.43
CA PRO A 122 -9.25 -30.65 45.76
C PRO A 122 -10.32 -31.28 44.86
N ALA A 123 -11.20 -30.47 44.27
CA ALA A 123 -12.21 -30.91 43.32
C ALA A 123 -11.64 -31.35 41.96
N ALA A 124 -10.47 -30.84 41.57
CA ALA A 124 -9.78 -31.21 40.34
C ALA A 124 -8.76 -32.36 40.57
N ILE A 125 -7.90 -32.21 41.58
CA ILE A 125 -6.91 -33.22 42.00
C ILE A 125 -6.47 -32.93 43.44
N SER A 126 -6.05 -33.95 44.20
CA SER A 126 -5.57 -33.72 45.56
C SER A 126 -4.28 -32.88 45.56
N PRO A 127 -4.12 -31.93 46.50
CA PRO A 127 -2.88 -31.14 46.60
C PRO A 127 -1.62 -31.99 46.76
N ALA A 128 -1.73 -33.13 47.45
CA ALA A 128 -0.64 -34.09 47.58
C ALA A 128 -0.23 -34.68 46.22
N ALA A 129 -1.19 -35.09 45.38
CA ALA A 129 -0.89 -35.61 44.05
C ALA A 129 -0.32 -34.53 43.13
N ALA A 130 -0.83 -33.29 43.17
CA ALA A 130 -0.27 -32.17 42.43
C ALA A 130 1.21 -31.91 42.80
N ASN A 131 1.53 -31.94 44.10
CA ASN A 131 2.91 -31.80 44.59
C ASN A 131 3.80 -32.97 44.17
N SER A 132 3.28 -34.21 44.22
CA SER A 132 4.01 -35.39 43.76
C SER A 132 4.34 -35.33 42.26
N LEU A 133 3.37 -34.91 41.43
CA LEU A 133 3.56 -34.73 39.99
C LEU A 133 4.60 -33.64 39.69
N ALA A 134 4.48 -32.48 40.34
CA ALA A 134 5.43 -31.39 40.14
C ALA A 134 6.86 -31.78 40.55
N GLY A 135 7.00 -32.44 41.71
CA GLY A 135 8.29 -32.91 42.20
C GLY A 135 8.88 -34.04 41.34
N ALA A 136 8.05 -34.92 40.77
CA ALA A 136 8.50 -35.97 39.86
C ALA A 136 9.04 -35.38 38.55
N ALA A 137 8.28 -34.48 37.92
CA ALA A 137 8.68 -33.81 36.69
C ALA A 137 9.98 -33.01 36.86
N LEU A 138 10.11 -32.27 37.98
CA LEU A 138 11.32 -31.49 38.27
C LEU A 138 12.56 -32.37 38.48
N ARG A 139 12.41 -33.56 39.08
CA ARG A 139 13.51 -34.53 39.23
C ARG A 139 13.89 -35.22 37.93
N ALA A 140 12.92 -35.47 37.05
CA ALA A 140 13.16 -36.07 35.75
C ALA A 140 13.86 -35.09 34.78
N HIS A 141 13.60 -33.79 34.92
CA HIS A 141 14.08 -32.75 34.02
C HIS A 141 14.74 -31.57 34.77
N PRO A 142 15.86 -31.78 35.50
CA PRO A 142 16.47 -30.73 36.32
C PRO A 142 16.98 -29.56 35.46
N GLY A 143 16.44 -28.37 35.69
CA GLY A 143 16.83 -27.14 34.99
C GLY A 143 16.24 -26.97 33.58
N ASP A 144 15.50 -27.96 33.07
CA ASP A 144 14.83 -27.91 31.77
C ASP A 144 13.34 -27.55 31.96
N ILE A 145 12.99 -26.31 31.63
CA ILE A 145 11.63 -25.76 31.73
C ILE A 145 10.68 -26.53 30.81
N ASN A 146 11.11 -26.80 29.57
CA ASN A 146 10.27 -27.40 28.55
C ASN A 146 9.96 -28.86 28.90
N GLY A 147 11.00 -29.64 29.21
CA GLY A 147 10.86 -31.02 29.66
C GLY A 147 9.99 -31.15 30.90
N THR A 148 10.25 -30.33 31.93
CA THR A 148 9.47 -30.35 33.19
C THR A 148 7.99 -30.05 32.95
N LEU A 149 7.66 -28.99 32.21
CA LEU A 149 6.27 -28.60 31.97
C LEU A 149 5.53 -29.62 31.10
N ASN A 150 6.21 -30.19 30.09
CA ASN A 150 5.60 -31.21 29.22
C ASN A 150 5.37 -32.55 29.94
N ASP A 151 6.29 -33.00 30.78
CA ASP A 151 6.10 -34.21 31.59
C ASP A 151 5.00 -34.00 32.62
N PHE A 152 5.02 -32.87 33.33
CA PHE A 152 3.98 -32.51 34.30
C PHE A 152 2.58 -32.48 33.66
N VAL A 153 2.41 -31.76 32.55
CA VAL A 153 1.11 -31.67 31.86
C VAL A 153 0.68 -33.03 31.32
N GLY A 154 1.62 -33.82 30.79
CA GLY A 154 1.35 -35.17 30.29
C GLY A 154 0.78 -36.10 31.36
N GLN A 155 1.37 -36.10 32.55
CA GLN A 155 0.90 -36.92 33.68
C GLN A 155 -0.38 -36.34 34.30
N ALA A 156 -0.48 -35.01 34.42
CA ALA A 156 -1.62 -34.33 35.02
C ALA A 156 -2.91 -34.54 34.24
N VAL A 157 -2.88 -34.51 32.91
CA VAL A 157 -4.07 -34.69 32.06
C VAL A 157 -4.79 -36.02 32.33
N GLY A 158 -4.05 -37.08 32.69
CA GLY A 158 -4.63 -38.38 33.02
C GLY A 158 -5.27 -38.46 34.41
N GLN A 159 -4.95 -37.53 35.32
CA GLN A 159 -5.36 -37.59 36.73
C GLN A 159 -6.33 -36.47 37.13
N VAL A 160 -6.34 -35.35 36.39
CA VAL A 160 -7.18 -34.19 36.69
C VAL A 160 -8.64 -34.44 36.28
N LYS A 161 -9.54 -34.17 37.22
CA LYS A 161 -10.99 -34.19 37.05
C LYS A 161 -11.50 -32.80 36.66
N GLY A 162 -12.59 -32.77 35.90
CA GLY A 162 -13.13 -31.56 35.30
C GLY A 162 -12.81 -31.44 33.81
N LYS A 163 -13.45 -30.47 33.15
CA LYS A 163 -13.24 -30.13 31.74
C LYS A 163 -12.47 -28.82 31.63
N GLY A 164 -11.78 -28.63 30.50
CA GLY A 164 -11.03 -27.42 30.24
C GLY A 164 -11.94 -26.20 30.12
N VAL A 165 -11.33 -25.01 30.16
CA VAL A 165 -12.05 -23.77 29.89
C VAL A 165 -12.12 -23.59 28.38
N VAL A 166 -13.10 -24.22 27.73
CA VAL A 166 -13.63 -23.64 26.49
C VAL A 166 -14.51 -22.48 26.93
N ALA A 167 -14.13 -21.26 26.52
CA ALA A 167 -14.79 -20.04 26.94
C ALA A 167 -16.31 -20.15 26.78
N SER A 168 -16.98 -20.42 27.90
CA SER A 168 -18.42 -20.36 28.05
C SER A 168 -18.66 -19.33 29.13
N SER A 169 -19.21 -18.21 28.72
CA SER A 169 -19.80 -17.22 29.59
C SER A 169 -20.99 -17.88 30.30
N ASP A 170 -21.00 -17.87 31.62
CA ASP A 170 -22.26 -17.90 32.36
C ASP A 170 -23.14 -16.78 31.80
N ASP A 171 -24.36 -17.10 31.42
CA ASP A 171 -25.46 -16.26 31.85
C ASP A 171 -26.69 -17.12 32.12
N GLY A 172 -27.48 -16.72 33.11
CA GLY A 172 -28.70 -17.40 33.52
C GLY A 172 -29.70 -17.54 32.37
N GLY A 173 -29.61 -18.67 31.66
CA GLY A 173 -30.72 -19.44 31.12
C GLY A 173 -31.55 -18.84 29.99
N VAL A 174 -31.06 -18.90 28.74
CA VAL A 174 -31.87 -19.31 27.58
C VAL A 174 -31.00 -19.63 26.35
N GLY A 175 -31.14 -20.87 25.85
CA GLY A 175 -31.03 -21.23 24.42
C GLY A 175 -29.67 -21.13 23.70
N VAL A 176 -29.18 -22.27 23.22
CA VAL A 176 -27.97 -22.55 22.41
C VAL A 176 -27.89 -21.76 21.07
N ALA A 177 -28.73 -20.74 20.85
CA ALA A 177 -28.83 -19.98 19.60
C ALA A 177 -27.94 -18.70 19.55
N ALA A 178 -27.36 -18.24 20.67
CA ALA A 178 -26.80 -16.87 20.73
C ALA A 178 -25.28 -16.71 20.52
N ILE A 179 -24.44 -17.77 20.55
CA ILE A 179 -22.96 -17.65 20.41
C ILE A 179 -22.44 -18.09 19.03
N VAL A 180 -23.20 -18.88 18.27
CA VAL A 180 -22.91 -19.05 16.83
C VAL A 180 -22.97 -17.68 16.14
N VAL A 181 -23.84 -16.77 16.61
CA VAL A 181 -24.11 -15.50 15.94
C VAL A 181 -22.92 -14.52 15.95
N PRO A 182 -22.17 -14.21 17.03
CA PRO A 182 -21.08 -13.22 16.99
C PRO A 182 -19.78 -13.70 16.31
N VAL A 183 -19.39 -14.97 16.49
CA VAL A 183 -18.22 -15.54 15.79
C VAL A 183 -18.55 -15.83 14.34
N ALA A 184 -19.78 -16.29 14.02
CA ALA A 184 -20.24 -16.29 12.65
C ALA A 184 -20.37 -14.87 12.09
N LEU A 185 -20.78 -13.86 12.86
CA LEU A 185 -20.84 -12.47 12.40
C LEU A 185 -19.44 -11.88 12.15
N LEU A 186 -18.43 -12.20 12.97
CA LEU A 186 -17.04 -11.78 12.73
C LEU A 186 -16.41 -12.55 11.56
N ALA A 187 -16.69 -13.85 11.43
CA ALA A 187 -16.29 -14.63 10.26
C ALA A 187 -17.02 -14.15 8.99
N LEU A 188 -18.31 -13.82 9.05
CA LEU A 188 -19.11 -13.24 7.97
C LEU A 188 -18.67 -11.81 7.64
N ALA A 189 -18.24 -11.02 8.63
CA ALA A 189 -17.68 -9.69 8.42
C ALA A 189 -16.30 -9.77 7.76
N GLY A 190 -15.42 -10.67 8.21
CA GLY A 190 -14.12 -10.92 7.57
C GLY A 190 -14.24 -11.50 6.16
N THR A 191 -15.17 -12.43 5.96
CA THR A 191 -15.52 -12.98 4.65
C THR A 191 -16.14 -11.91 3.76
N GLY A 192 -16.99 -11.03 4.32
CA GLY A 192 -17.56 -9.88 3.63
C GLY A 192 -16.50 -8.90 3.15
N VAL A 193 -15.56 -8.51 4.02
CA VAL A 193 -14.42 -7.64 3.66
C VAL A 193 -13.52 -8.31 2.62
N PHE A 194 -13.21 -9.60 2.77
CA PHE A 194 -12.43 -10.36 1.79
C PHE A 194 -13.14 -10.49 0.43
N LEU A 195 -14.45 -10.76 0.42
CA LEU A 195 -15.25 -10.82 -0.81
C LEU A 195 -15.38 -9.44 -1.46
N LEU A 196 -15.50 -8.36 -0.69
CA LEU A 196 -15.48 -6.98 -1.18
C LEU A 196 -14.12 -6.62 -1.77
N PHE A 197 -13.01 -7.00 -1.12
CA PHE A 197 -11.66 -6.82 -1.65
C PHE A 197 -11.44 -7.62 -2.94
N ARG A 198 -11.86 -8.89 -2.97
CA ARG A 198 -11.80 -9.74 -4.16
C ARG A 198 -12.67 -9.20 -5.30
N ARG A 199 -13.87 -8.70 -4.99
CA ARG A 199 -14.77 -8.06 -5.96
C ARG A 199 -14.21 -6.75 -6.47
N SER A 200 -13.62 -5.93 -5.61
CA SER A 200 -12.92 -4.69 -5.96
C SER A 200 -11.73 -4.99 -6.88
N LYS A 201 -10.91 -5.98 -6.53
CA LYS A 201 -9.77 -6.42 -7.36
C LYS A 201 -10.23 -6.89 -8.74
N ARG A 202 -11.24 -7.77 -8.79
CA ARG A 202 -11.80 -8.28 -10.04
C ARG A 202 -12.41 -7.16 -10.90
N ARG A 203 -13.12 -6.21 -10.27
CA ARG A 203 -13.67 -5.04 -10.97
C ARG A 203 -12.56 -4.16 -11.54
N LYS A 204 -11.46 -3.94 -10.80
CA LYS A 204 -10.29 -3.19 -11.30
C LYS A 204 -9.62 -3.90 -12.47
N GLU A 205 -9.50 -5.22 -12.42
CA GLU A 205 -8.98 -6.03 -13.53
C GLU A 205 -9.88 -5.95 -14.76
N GLU A 206 -11.21 -6.02 -14.58
CA GLU A 206 -12.20 -5.84 -15.65
C GLU A 206 -12.14 -4.42 -16.26
N GLU A 207 -12.03 -3.39 -15.42
CA GLU A 207 -11.85 -1.98 -15.85
C GLU A 207 -10.53 -1.80 -16.63
N ALA A 208 -9.43 -2.37 -16.15
CA ALA A 208 -8.13 -2.33 -16.83
C ALA A 208 -8.15 -3.08 -18.17
N GLN A 209 -8.81 -4.23 -18.25
CA GLN A 209 -8.98 -4.97 -19.49
C GLN A 209 -9.85 -4.20 -20.50
N ALA A 210 -10.93 -3.57 -20.04
CA ALA A 210 -11.78 -2.73 -20.89
C ALA A 210 -11.01 -1.51 -21.41
N ALA A 211 -10.21 -0.85 -20.56
CA ALA A 211 -9.34 0.24 -20.97
C ALA A 211 -8.30 -0.22 -22.00
N LEU A 212 -7.63 -1.35 -21.77
CA LEU A 212 -6.67 -1.92 -22.72
C LEU A 212 -7.33 -2.29 -24.05
N ALA A 213 -8.56 -2.80 -24.04
CA ALA A 213 -9.30 -3.11 -25.26
C ALA A 213 -9.57 -1.85 -26.09
N LYS A 214 -9.94 -0.72 -25.46
CA LYS A 214 -10.06 0.58 -26.14
C LYS A 214 -8.73 1.05 -26.73
N LEU A 215 -7.65 0.89 -25.96
CA LEU A 215 -6.30 1.26 -26.41
C LEU A 215 -5.80 0.41 -27.59
N ARG A 216 -6.12 -0.89 -27.61
CA ARG A 216 -5.75 -1.79 -28.73
C ARG A 216 -6.24 -1.25 -30.07
N VAL A 217 -7.48 -0.78 -30.14
CA VAL A 217 -8.05 -0.26 -31.39
C VAL A 217 -7.23 0.91 -31.93
N VAL A 218 -6.98 1.92 -31.09
CA VAL A 218 -6.24 3.13 -31.54
C VAL A 218 -4.77 2.83 -31.83
N VAL A 219 -4.13 1.96 -31.05
CA VAL A 219 -2.73 1.58 -31.26
C VAL A 219 -2.58 0.74 -32.52
N ASP A 220 -3.50 -0.19 -32.79
CA ASP A 220 -3.47 -1.00 -34.01
C ASP A 220 -3.65 -0.11 -35.24
N GLU A 221 -4.54 0.90 -35.19
CA GLU A 221 -4.64 1.93 -36.24
C GLU A 221 -3.30 2.67 -36.44
N ASP A 222 -2.59 3.02 -35.36
CA ASP A 222 -1.34 3.77 -35.43
C ASP A 222 -0.16 2.91 -35.95
N ILE A 223 -0.14 1.62 -35.60
CA ILE A 223 0.80 0.61 -36.10
C ILE A 223 0.54 0.38 -37.60
N THR A 224 -0.71 0.16 -38.00
CA THR A 224 -1.07 -0.01 -39.41
C THR A 224 -0.71 1.22 -40.23
N ALA A 225 -1.05 2.42 -39.75
CA ALA A 225 -0.70 3.66 -40.44
C ALA A 225 0.83 3.83 -40.61
N PHE A 226 1.62 3.40 -39.62
CA PHE A 226 3.08 3.44 -39.73
C PHE A 226 3.63 2.38 -40.70
N GLY A 227 3.06 1.17 -40.70
CA GLY A 227 3.37 0.14 -41.70
C GLY A 227 3.07 0.61 -43.12
N GLU A 228 1.91 1.24 -43.34
CA GLU A 228 1.56 1.83 -44.64
C GLU A 228 2.47 2.99 -45.04
N GLU A 229 3.03 3.73 -44.07
CA GLU A 229 4.03 4.78 -44.32
C GLU A 229 5.37 4.18 -44.77
N LEU A 230 5.82 3.11 -44.10
CA LEU A 230 6.99 2.33 -44.50
C LEU A 230 6.83 1.73 -45.89
N ASP A 231 5.66 1.14 -46.20
CA ASP A 231 5.38 0.53 -47.50
C ASP A 231 5.31 1.55 -48.64
N ARG A 232 4.84 2.77 -48.34
CA ARG A 232 4.79 3.88 -49.33
C ARG A 232 6.14 4.57 -49.51
N LEU A 233 7.11 4.33 -48.63
CA LEU A 233 8.41 4.93 -48.73
C LEU A 233 9.17 4.33 -49.93
N ASP A 234 9.39 5.14 -50.95
CA ASP A 234 10.19 4.77 -52.11
C ASP A 234 11.69 4.78 -51.75
N PHE A 235 12.13 3.85 -50.90
CA PHE A 235 13.52 3.65 -50.49
C PHE A 235 13.88 2.17 -50.55
N ALA A 236 14.86 1.83 -51.40
CA ALA A 236 15.41 0.48 -51.49
C ALA A 236 16.77 0.43 -50.77
N PRO A 237 16.90 -0.25 -49.63
CA PRO A 237 18.15 -0.30 -48.86
C PRO A 237 19.35 -0.89 -49.63
N GLY A 238 19.06 -1.75 -50.62
CA GLY A 238 20.06 -2.37 -51.50
C GLY A 238 20.44 -1.54 -52.71
N ASP A 239 19.87 -0.35 -52.90
CA ASP A 239 20.27 0.56 -53.97
C ASP A 239 21.72 1.04 -53.73
N PRO A 240 22.61 1.01 -54.74
CA PRO A 240 23.98 1.52 -54.61
C PRO A 240 24.08 3.00 -54.18
N SER A 241 23.03 3.78 -54.44
CA SER A 241 22.94 5.19 -54.04
C SER A 241 22.55 5.39 -52.56
N ALA A 242 22.09 4.34 -51.87
CA ALA A 242 21.83 4.41 -50.44
C ALA A 242 23.16 4.39 -49.67
N ASP A 243 23.38 5.39 -48.81
CA ASP A 243 24.53 5.40 -47.91
C ASP A 243 24.25 4.60 -46.61
N ASP A 244 25.30 4.39 -45.80
CA ASP A 244 25.18 3.63 -44.54
C ASP A 244 24.29 4.34 -43.51
N ALA A 245 24.24 5.67 -43.51
CA ALA A 245 23.41 6.43 -42.59
C ALA A 245 21.92 6.30 -42.96
N GLN A 246 21.59 6.36 -44.25
CA GLN A 246 20.24 6.14 -44.77
C GLN A 246 19.77 4.71 -44.49
N ARG A 247 20.65 3.72 -44.69
CA ARG A 247 20.36 2.32 -44.30
C ARG A 247 20.10 2.19 -42.81
N ALA A 248 20.90 2.85 -41.97
CA ALA A 248 20.74 2.82 -40.51
C ALA A 248 19.42 3.47 -40.07
N ASP A 249 19.06 4.62 -40.63
CA ASP A 249 17.79 5.30 -40.33
C ASP A 249 16.58 4.44 -40.73
N TYR A 250 16.63 3.81 -41.91
CA TYR A 250 15.57 2.91 -42.36
C TYR A 250 15.46 1.64 -41.50
N ALA A 251 16.60 1.01 -41.18
CA ALA A 251 16.63 -0.15 -40.30
C ALA A 251 16.06 0.18 -38.91
N HIS A 252 16.41 1.34 -38.36
CA HIS A 252 15.86 1.80 -37.09
C HIS A 252 14.34 1.99 -37.15
N ALA A 253 13.81 2.54 -38.24
CA ALA A 253 12.36 2.65 -38.43
C ALA A 253 11.65 1.29 -38.45
N LEU A 254 12.25 0.28 -39.11
CA LEU A 254 11.74 -1.10 -39.11
C LEU A 254 11.80 -1.74 -37.72
N ASP A 255 12.90 -1.56 -36.99
CA ASP A 255 13.05 -2.06 -35.61
C ASP A 255 11.99 -1.45 -34.69
N CYS A 256 11.69 -0.16 -34.85
CA CYS A 256 10.61 0.52 -34.13
C CYS A 256 9.24 -0.06 -34.47
N TYR A 257 8.95 -0.34 -35.74
CA TYR A 257 7.70 -0.97 -36.17
C TYR A 257 7.53 -2.38 -35.60
N ASP A 258 8.55 -3.22 -35.71
CA ASP A 258 8.54 -4.58 -35.18
C ASP A 258 8.48 -4.59 -33.64
N GLY A 259 9.24 -3.70 -33.00
CA GLY A 259 9.20 -3.47 -31.56
C GLY A 259 7.81 -3.07 -31.07
N ALA A 260 7.13 -2.16 -31.78
CA ALA A 260 5.76 -1.75 -31.46
C ALA A 260 4.76 -2.91 -31.56
N LYS A 261 4.81 -3.71 -32.64
CA LYS A 261 3.96 -4.91 -32.80
C LYS A 261 4.19 -5.93 -31.68
N LEU A 262 5.45 -6.23 -31.38
CA LEU A 262 5.81 -7.20 -30.33
C LEU A 262 5.42 -6.71 -28.93
N ALA A 263 5.61 -5.41 -28.64
CA ALA A 263 5.21 -4.82 -27.38
C ALA A 263 3.68 -4.84 -27.22
N MET A 264 2.92 -4.46 -28.26
CA MET A 264 1.46 -4.49 -28.22
C MET A 264 0.89 -5.90 -28.10
N GLY A 265 1.48 -6.88 -28.79
CA GLY A 265 1.11 -8.28 -28.69
C GLY A 265 1.31 -8.88 -27.30
N ARG A 266 2.26 -8.35 -26.51
CA ARG A 266 2.54 -8.78 -25.13
C ARG A 266 1.82 -7.95 -24.06
N ALA A 267 1.18 -6.85 -24.44
CA ALA A 267 0.54 -5.95 -23.48
C ALA A 267 -0.65 -6.63 -22.78
N THR A 268 -0.61 -6.65 -21.45
CA THR A 268 -1.63 -7.17 -20.54
C THR A 268 -2.23 -6.08 -19.64
N ALA A 269 -1.66 -4.87 -19.65
CA ALA A 269 -2.15 -3.71 -18.90
C ALA A 269 -2.07 -2.41 -19.72
N PRO A 270 -2.95 -1.42 -19.49
CA PRO A 270 -2.96 -0.14 -20.22
C PRO A 270 -1.62 0.61 -20.19
N GLU A 271 -0.90 0.56 -19.08
CA GLU A 271 0.36 1.28 -18.87
C GLU A 271 1.47 0.77 -19.82
N GLN A 272 1.36 -0.47 -20.28
CA GLN A 272 2.30 -1.09 -21.22
C GLN A 272 2.10 -0.63 -22.67
N VAL A 273 1.09 0.21 -22.94
CA VAL A 273 0.90 0.85 -24.25
C VAL A 273 1.90 1.99 -24.47
N ARG A 274 2.38 2.64 -23.39
CA ARG A 274 3.28 3.79 -23.48
C ARG A 274 4.55 3.48 -24.32
N PRO A 275 5.29 2.39 -24.07
CA PRO A 275 6.46 2.04 -24.89
C PRO A 275 6.13 1.75 -26.36
N VAL A 276 4.89 1.34 -26.68
CA VAL A 276 4.47 1.10 -28.07
C VAL A 276 4.41 2.42 -28.83
N THR A 277 3.73 3.42 -28.26
CA THR A 277 3.61 4.76 -28.86
C THR A 277 4.94 5.51 -28.89
N GLU A 278 5.80 5.32 -27.89
CA GLU A 278 7.19 5.83 -27.90
C GLU A 278 7.97 5.25 -29.09
N ALA A 279 7.92 3.93 -29.30
CA ALA A 279 8.57 3.28 -30.44
C ALA A 279 8.03 3.79 -31.79
N LEU A 280 6.71 4.02 -31.91
CA LEU A 280 6.10 4.59 -33.12
C LEU A 280 6.52 6.04 -33.37
N ALA A 281 6.70 6.85 -32.32
CA ALA A 281 7.22 8.22 -32.45
C ALA A 281 8.68 8.20 -32.94
N ASP A 282 9.48 7.29 -32.39
CA ASP A 282 10.89 7.12 -32.73
C ASP A 282 11.08 6.65 -34.16
N GLY A 283 10.25 5.70 -34.61
CA GLY A 283 10.25 5.24 -36.00
C GLY A 283 9.90 6.36 -36.99
N ARG A 284 8.92 7.21 -36.68
CA ARG A 284 8.59 8.37 -37.53
C ARG A 284 9.69 9.43 -37.53
N PHE A 285 10.38 9.62 -36.42
CA PHE A 285 11.56 10.50 -36.39
C PHE A 285 12.69 9.95 -37.26
N ALA A 286 12.91 8.63 -37.26
CA ALA A 286 13.88 7.97 -38.14
C ALA A 286 13.52 8.17 -39.63
N LEU A 287 12.24 8.01 -40.01
CA LEU A 287 11.77 8.29 -41.38
C LEU A 287 11.93 9.75 -41.79
N ALA A 288 11.66 10.70 -40.88
CA ALA A 288 11.89 12.12 -41.13
C ALA A 288 13.39 12.43 -41.35
N THR A 289 14.26 11.77 -40.58
CA THR A 289 15.73 11.89 -40.71
C THR A 289 16.21 11.32 -42.04
N LEU A 290 15.74 10.13 -42.41
CA LEU A 290 16.01 9.49 -43.70
C LEU A 290 15.59 10.40 -44.87
N THR A 291 14.37 10.96 -44.81
CA THR A 291 13.85 11.88 -45.82
C THR A 291 14.73 13.13 -45.94
N ALA A 292 15.10 13.74 -44.81
CA ALA A 292 15.98 14.91 -44.81
C ALA A 292 17.36 14.61 -45.42
N ARG A 293 17.95 13.44 -45.12
CA ARG A 293 19.22 13.00 -45.73
C ARG A 293 19.11 12.82 -47.24
N ARG A 294 18.06 12.13 -47.69
CA ARG A 294 17.82 11.89 -49.13
C ARG A 294 17.65 13.18 -49.91
N GLU A 295 16.99 14.17 -49.32
CA GLU A 295 16.74 15.48 -49.92
C GLU A 295 17.86 16.50 -49.66
N GLN A 296 18.95 16.09 -49.00
CA GLN A 296 20.06 16.96 -48.61
C GLN A 296 19.62 18.21 -47.82
N ARG A 297 18.58 18.06 -47.00
CA ARG A 297 18.10 19.09 -46.07
C ARG A 297 18.75 18.93 -44.70
N PRO A 298 18.77 19.99 -43.86
CA PRO A 298 19.15 19.87 -42.46
C PRO A 298 18.35 18.77 -41.76
N LEU A 299 19.03 17.98 -40.91
CA LEU A 299 18.38 16.93 -40.13
C LEU A 299 17.38 17.55 -39.14
N PRO A 300 16.24 16.89 -38.89
CA PRO A 300 15.26 17.39 -37.94
C PRO A 300 15.80 17.36 -36.50
N ASP A 301 15.47 18.37 -35.71
CA ASP A 301 15.67 18.34 -34.26
C ASP A 301 14.76 17.28 -33.62
N ARG A 302 15.21 16.66 -32.53
CA ARG A 302 14.41 15.72 -31.74
C ARG A 302 13.33 16.48 -30.98
N ARG A 303 12.18 16.69 -31.62
CA ARG A 303 11.00 17.36 -31.06
C ARG A 303 9.88 16.36 -30.80
N PRO A 304 8.94 16.68 -29.89
CA PRO A 304 7.70 15.90 -29.77
C PRO A 304 6.94 15.84 -31.10
N PRO A 305 6.08 14.81 -31.28
CA PRO A 305 5.21 14.71 -32.44
C PRO A 305 4.25 15.90 -32.59
N CYS A 306 3.55 15.99 -33.72
CA CYS A 306 2.46 16.96 -33.86
C CYS A 306 1.39 16.73 -32.79
N PHE A 307 1.02 17.80 -32.09
CA PHE A 307 -0.01 17.78 -31.05
C PHE A 307 -1.38 17.35 -31.58
N PHE A 308 -1.74 17.76 -32.80
CA PHE A 308 -3.06 17.50 -33.37
C PHE A 308 -3.24 16.04 -33.79
N ASP A 309 -2.22 15.46 -34.42
CA ASP A 309 -2.14 14.03 -34.70
C ASP A 309 -0.68 13.56 -34.62
N PRO A 310 -0.33 12.72 -33.62
CA PRO A 310 1.03 12.19 -33.49
C PRO A 310 1.52 11.42 -34.72
N ARG A 311 0.60 10.92 -35.57
CA ARG A 311 0.92 10.22 -36.81
C ARG A 311 1.50 11.14 -37.88
N HIS A 312 1.37 12.46 -37.74
CA HIS A 312 2.03 13.43 -38.62
C HIS A 312 3.56 13.49 -38.43
N GLY A 313 4.10 12.77 -37.44
CA GLY A 313 5.53 12.72 -37.17
C GLY A 313 6.03 13.91 -36.35
N PRO A 314 7.35 14.17 -36.33
CA PRO A 314 7.95 15.20 -35.49
C PRO A 314 7.42 16.59 -35.83
N SER A 315 7.20 17.42 -34.80
CA SER A 315 6.82 18.82 -35.00
C SER A 315 7.93 19.61 -35.69
N ALA A 316 7.54 20.63 -36.47
CA ALA A 316 8.46 21.54 -37.13
C ALA A 316 8.67 22.84 -36.33
N LYS A 317 7.65 23.28 -35.61
CA LYS A 317 7.66 24.48 -34.77
C LYS A 317 6.57 24.42 -33.72
N ASP A 318 6.59 25.36 -32.79
CA ASP A 318 5.47 25.58 -31.88
C ASP A 318 4.53 26.63 -32.44
N ALA A 319 3.23 26.45 -32.21
CA ALA A 319 2.20 27.39 -32.64
C ALA A 319 1.24 27.68 -31.49
N ASP A 320 0.82 28.93 -31.40
CA ASP A 320 -0.26 29.30 -30.51
C ASP A 320 -1.60 28.85 -31.06
N TRP A 321 -2.35 28.14 -30.23
CA TRP A 321 -3.65 27.60 -30.58
C TRP A 321 -4.58 27.63 -29.38
N ALA A 322 -5.87 27.77 -29.63
CA ALA A 322 -6.91 27.68 -28.61
C ALA A 322 -8.06 26.80 -29.16
N PRO A 323 -8.46 25.73 -28.46
CA PRO A 323 -9.73 25.09 -28.75
C PRO A 323 -10.88 26.06 -28.48
N VAL A 324 -12.01 25.85 -29.15
CA VAL A 324 -13.22 26.68 -28.95
C VAL A 324 -13.59 26.71 -27.47
N GLY A 325 -13.71 27.92 -26.90
CA GLY A 325 -14.09 28.12 -25.51
C GLY A 325 -12.99 27.84 -24.47
N ALA A 326 -11.75 27.63 -24.89
CA ALA A 326 -10.64 27.34 -23.99
C ALA A 326 -9.47 28.33 -24.15
N ALA A 327 -8.58 28.35 -23.15
CA ALA A 327 -7.42 29.23 -23.15
C ALA A 327 -6.45 28.90 -24.31
N ARG A 328 -5.80 29.96 -24.82
CA ARG A 328 -4.71 29.90 -25.78
C ARG A 328 -3.49 29.23 -25.13
N ARG A 329 -2.83 28.37 -25.89
CA ARG A 329 -1.67 27.60 -25.47
C ARG A 329 -0.73 27.39 -26.65
N THR A 330 0.54 27.19 -26.36
CA THR A 330 1.57 26.94 -27.38
C THR A 330 1.76 25.44 -27.54
N VAL A 331 1.51 24.88 -28.72
CA VAL A 331 1.59 23.43 -28.99
C VAL A 331 2.60 23.11 -30.09
N PRO A 332 3.32 21.97 -30.02
CA PRO A 332 4.17 21.51 -31.10
C PRO A 332 3.33 21.08 -32.31
N VAL A 333 3.62 21.60 -33.50
CA VAL A 333 2.85 21.33 -34.73
C VAL A 333 3.76 20.91 -35.88
N CYS A 334 3.29 19.97 -36.72
CA CYS A 334 3.97 19.65 -37.97
C CYS A 334 3.87 20.82 -38.97
N ALA A 335 4.66 20.77 -40.04
CA ALA A 335 4.66 21.80 -41.07
C ALA A 335 3.28 21.97 -41.75
N ALA A 336 2.52 20.87 -41.93
CA ALA A 336 1.20 20.90 -42.56
C ALA A 336 0.14 21.58 -41.68
N ASP A 337 0.03 21.18 -40.40
CA ASP A 337 -0.90 21.83 -39.47
C ASP A 337 -0.51 23.27 -39.17
N ALA A 338 0.79 23.57 -39.13
CA ALA A 338 1.27 24.95 -39.07
C ALA A 338 0.76 25.81 -40.23
N ALA A 339 0.72 25.26 -41.45
CA ALA A 339 0.21 25.95 -42.63
C ALA A 339 -1.32 26.12 -42.57
N ARG A 340 -2.05 25.09 -42.12
CA ARG A 340 -3.51 25.16 -41.89
C ARG A 340 -3.87 26.27 -40.91
N LEU A 341 -3.20 26.32 -39.75
CA LEU A 341 -3.41 27.36 -38.76
C LEU A 341 -3.11 28.76 -39.30
N ALA A 342 -2.01 28.91 -40.06
CA ALA A 342 -1.66 30.19 -40.68
C ALA A 342 -2.69 30.65 -41.73
N ALA A 343 -3.37 29.70 -42.39
CA ALA A 343 -4.45 29.96 -43.34
C ALA A 343 -5.83 30.15 -42.68
N GLY A 344 -5.91 30.11 -41.34
CA GLY A 344 -7.18 30.17 -40.60
C GLY A 344 -8.06 28.93 -40.76
N GLN A 345 -7.48 27.80 -41.18
CA GLN A 345 -8.15 26.52 -41.33
C GLN A 345 -8.03 25.70 -40.05
N GLU A 346 -8.96 24.78 -39.84
CA GLU A 346 -8.86 23.82 -38.75
C GLU A 346 -7.70 22.84 -38.99
N PRO A 347 -6.92 22.52 -37.94
CA PRO A 347 -5.88 21.49 -38.03
C PRO A 347 -6.50 20.10 -38.18
N GLU A 348 -5.73 19.15 -38.68
CA GLU A 348 -6.18 17.76 -38.78
C GLU A 348 -6.02 17.07 -37.43
N VAL A 349 -7.12 17.03 -36.67
CA VAL A 349 -7.14 16.50 -35.29
C VAL A 349 -7.41 15.00 -35.27
N ARG A 350 -6.54 14.26 -34.60
CA ARG A 350 -6.75 12.86 -34.25
C ARG A 350 -7.93 12.73 -33.30
N THR A 351 -8.96 12.05 -33.79
CA THR A 351 -10.12 11.67 -32.99
C THR A 351 -10.06 10.19 -32.62
N VAL A 352 -10.64 9.86 -31.48
CA VAL A 352 -10.81 8.48 -30.98
C VAL A 352 -12.27 8.25 -30.58
N GLU A 353 -12.68 7.00 -30.52
CA GLU A 353 -14.05 6.63 -30.15
C GLU A 353 -14.26 6.75 -28.64
N THR A 354 -15.35 7.42 -28.24
CA THR A 354 -15.76 7.56 -26.84
C THR A 354 -17.23 7.17 -26.68
N GLU A 355 -17.72 7.14 -25.44
CA GLU A 355 -19.14 6.91 -25.15
C GLU A 355 -20.07 8.01 -25.71
N HIS A 356 -19.50 9.17 -26.05
CA HIS A 356 -20.23 10.32 -26.61
C HIS A 356 -20.02 10.49 -28.13
N GLY A 357 -19.35 9.53 -28.77
CA GLY A 357 -18.99 9.56 -30.19
C GLY A 357 -17.50 9.82 -30.42
N ARG A 358 -17.12 10.22 -31.63
CA ARG A 358 -15.73 10.54 -31.95
C ARG A 358 -15.37 11.92 -31.40
N GLU A 359 -14.36 11.97 -30.56
CA GLU A 359 -13.86 13.21 -29.97
C GLU A 359 -12.35 13.32 -30.17
N PRO A 360 -11.78 14.54 -30.16
CA PRO A 360 -10.34 14.73 -30.09
C PRO A 360 -9.74 13.90 -28.94
N TYR A 361 -8.57 13.32 -29.16
CA TYR A 361 -8.03 12.35 -28.20
C TYR A 361 -7.80 12.92 -26.79
N TRP A 362 -7.55 14.22 -26.66
CA TRP A 362 -7.42 14.91 -25.37
C TRP A 362 -8.76 15.10 -24.63
N ASN A 363 -9.90 14.87 -25.28
CA ASN A 363 -11.22 14.86 -24.64
C ASN A 363 -11.68 13.45 -24.26
N ALA A 364 -11.00 12.41 -24.73
CA ALA A 364 -11.46 11.03 -24.65
C ALA A 364 -11.37 10.36 -23.27
N GLY A 365 -10.95 11.13 -22.25
CA GLY A 365 -10.88 10.68 -20.86
C GLY A 365 -9.61 9.89 -20.51
N PRO A 366 -9.49 9.46 -19.24
CA PRO A 366 -8.24 8.96 -18.67
C PRO A 366 -7.80 7.61 -19.25
N ALA A 367 -8.70 6.83 -19.86
CA ALA A 367 -8.38 5.55 -20.49
C ALA A 367 -7.34 5.69 -21.62
N TYR A 368 -7.29 6.84 -22.30
CA TYR A 368 -6.35 7.13 -23.39
C TYR A 368 -5.03 7.73 -22.90
N SER A 369 -4.90 8.02 -21.60
CA SER A 369 -3.72 8.68 -21.04
C SER A 369 -2.41 7.90 -21.27
N PRO A 370 -2.33 6.57 -21.10
CA PRO A 370 -1.10 5.82 -21.36
C PRO A 370 -0.63 5.89 -22.82
N TRP A 371 -1.57 5.87 -23.77
CA TRP A 371 -1.30 5.99 -25.21
C TRP A 371 -0.83 7.40 -25.58
N ALA A 372 -1.56 8.43 -25.15
CA ALA A 372 -1.18 9.81 -25.41
C ALA A 372 0.14 10.18 -24.71
N GLY A 373 0.33 9.66 -23.49
CA GLY A 373 1.52 9.89 -22.68
C GLY A 373 2.81 9.30 -23.26
N GLY A 374 2.74 8.30 -24.15
CA GLY A 374 3.95 7.80 -24.82
C GLY A 374 4.42 8.69 -25.96
N TYR A 375 3.53 9.44 -26.60
CA TYR A 375 3.93 10.42 -27.62
C TYR A 375 4.54 11.70 -27.04
N PHE A 376 4.03 12.14 -25.90
CA PHE A 376 4.35 13.48 -25.36
C PHE A 376 5.06 13.43 -24.01
N GLY A 377 5.33 12.24 -23.48
CA GLY A 377 5.83 12.06 -22.11
C GLY A 377 4.78 12.36 -21.05
N GLY A 378 5.00 11.86 -19.83
CA GLY A 378 4.05 11.97 -18.72
C GLY A 378 3.74 13.40 -18.26
N GLY A 379 4.56 14.40 -18.63
CA GLY A 379 4.44 15.79 -18.16
C GLY A 379 3.98 16.81 -19.22
N MET A 380 4.21 16.59 -20.51
CA MET A 380 3.98 17.64 -21.52
C MET A 380 2.50 17.83 -21.84
N LEU A 381 1.75 16.74 -22.02
CA LEU A 381 0.31 16.82 -22.28
C LEU A 381 -0.45 17.45 -21.11
N PRO A 382 -0.26 17.00 -19.85
CA PRO A 382 -0.83 17.69 -18.70
C PRO A 382 -0.43 19.16 -18.65
N GLY A 383 0.86 19.47 -18.86
CA GLY A 383 1.42 20.84 -18.93
C GLY A 383 0.72 21.75 -19.94
N LEU A 384 0.51 21.26 -21.17
CA LEU A 384 -0.20 21.95 -22.25
C LEU A 384 -1.69 22.14 -21.96
N LEU A 385 -2.26 21.32 -21.07
CA LEU A 385 -3.66 21.35 -20.68
C LEU A 385 -3.87 21.91 -19.25
N VAL A 386 -2.81 22.36 -18.56
CA VAL A 386 -2.89 22.96 -17.21
C VAL A 386 -3.81 24.18 -17.25
N GLY A 387 -4.70 24.28 -16.25
CA GLY A 387 -5.65 25.39 -16.14
C GLY A 387 -6.92 25.24 -16.99
N THR A 388 -7.08 24.11 -17.68
CA THR A 388 -8.32 23.76 -18.38
C THR A 388 -9.03 22.60 -17.68
N MET A 389 -10.36 22.57 -17.73
CA MET A 389 -11.16 21.42 -17.26
C MET A 389 -10.71 20.11 -17.93
N LEU A 390 -10.14 20.19 -19.14
CA LEU A 390 -9.62 19.07 -19.92
C LEU A 390 -8.34 18.47 -19.32
N GLY A 391 -7.43 19.28 -18.77
CA GLY A 391 -6.19 18.80 -18.14
C GLY A 391 -6.46 17.92 -16.91
N SER A 392 -7.48 18.27 -16.13
CA SER A 392 -7.96 17.48 -14.98
C SER A 392 -8.62 16.16 -15.35
N MET A 393 -9.06 15.96 -16.60
CA MET A 393 -9.68 14.70 -17.07
C MET A 393 -8.66 13.69 -17.61
N ILE A 394 -7.50 14.15 -18.09
CA ILE A 394 -6.39 13.28 -18.52
C ILE A 394 -5.43 12.98 -17.36
N ALA A 395 -5.30 13.88 -16.39
CA ALA A 395 -4.50 13.67 -15.19
C ALA A 395 -5.14 12.61 -14.27
N SER A 396 -4.85 11.33 -14.52
CA SER A 396 -5.11 10.28 -13.54
C SER A 396 -4.20 10.51 -12.31
N PRO A 397 -4.67 10.29 -11.07
CA PRO A 397 -3.83 10.41 -9.87
C PRO A 397 -2.55 9.56 -9.92
N GLY A 398 -2.50 8.53 -10.77
CA GLY A 398 -1.33 7.67 -10.98
C GLY A 398 -0.30 8.21 -11.98
N THR A 399 -0.63 9.18 -12.84
CA THR A 399 0.33 9.77 -13.80
C THR A 399 1.04 11.01 -13.24
N ALA A 400 0.46 11.67 -12.24
CA ALA A 400 1.12 12.77 -11.52
C ALA A 400 2.42 12.35 -10.81
N TRP A 401 2.54 11.08 -10.41
CA TRP A 401 3.76 10.52 -9.80
C TRP A 401 4.84 10.12 -10.81
N ALA A 402 4.55 10.15 -12.12
CA ALA A 402 5.50 9.81 -13.18
C ALA A 402 6.11 11.05 -13.86
N ALA A 403 5.65 12.25 -13.51
CA ALA A 403 6.19 13.54 -13.98
C ALA A 403 6.94 14.23 -12.83
N GLY A 404 8.12 13.72 -12.48
CA GLY A 404 8.90 14.25 -11.35
C GLY A 404 10.34 13.77 -11.34
N GLY A 405 11.07 14.03 -12.42
CA GLY A 405 12.53 13.97 -12.43
C GLY A 405 13.08 15.38 -12.28
N GLU A 406 13.40 15.77 -11.05
CA GLU A 406 14.52 16.60 -10.57
C GLU A 406 14.19 17.18 -9.18
N GLY A 407 15.17 17.09 -8.28
CA GLY A 407 14.95 16.97 -6.85
C GLY A 407 14.50 18.24 -6.14
N TYR A 408 13.45 18.08 -5.33
CA TYR A 408 13.31 18.77 -4.05
C TYR A 408 12.85 17.75 -3.01
N GLN A 409 13.72 17.49 -2.04
CA GLN A 409 13.36 16.75 -0.82
C GLN A 409 12.59 17.73 0.08
N GLY A 410 11.30 17.88 -0.19
CA GLY A 410 10.37 18.70 0.58
C GLY A 410 9.52 17.81 1.47
N GLY A 411 9.67 17.98 2.78
CA GLY A 411 8.98 17.21 3.80
C GLY A 411 7.45 17.34 3.73
N ASP A 412 6.82 16.26 4.10
CA ASP A 412 5.39 16.10 4.27
C ASP A 412 4.93 17.05 5.40
N ASP A 413 4.20 18.11 5.08
CA ASP A 413 3.11 18.66 5.90
C ASP A 413 2.54 19.94 5.29
N SER A 414 1.26 19.90 4.89
CA SER A 414 0.42 21.09 4.72
C SER A 414 -1.04 20.76 5.07
N GLY A 415 -1.25 20.51 6.36
CA GLY A 415 -2.58 20.55 6.98
C GLY A 415 -2.91 21.97 7.41
N ALA A 416 -4.08 22.46 7.01
CA ALA A 416 -4.55 23.81 7.25
C ALA A 416 -4.91 24.05 8.73
N ASP A 417 -3.95 24.52 9.53
CA ASP A 417 -4.18 25.23 10.80
C ASP A 417 -3.06 26.26 11.01
N PHE A 418 -3.06 27.31 10.19
CA PHE A 418 -2.22 28.49 10.42
C PHE A 418 -2.89 29.43 11.42
N ASN A 419 -2.26 29.62 12.58
CA ASN A 419 -2.65 30.63 13.56
C ASN A 419 -1.87 31.94 13.27
N PRO A 420 -2.54 33.05 12.90
CA PRO A 420 -1.89 34.33 12.63
C PRO A 420 -1.40 35.08 13.89
N SER A 421 -1.42 34.44 15.07
CA SER A 421 -1.03 35.04 16.35
C SER A 421 0.45 34.90 16.70
N ASP A 422 1.22 34.11 15.95
CA ASP A 422 2.64 33.81 16.27
C ASP A 422 3.65 34.78 15.64
N PHE A 423 3.19 35.85 14.98
CA PHE A 423 4.06 36.95 14.55
C PHE A 423 3.70 38.24 15.29
N GLY A 424 4.29 38.42 16.47
CA GLY A 424 4.24 39.67 17.22
C GLY A 424 5.50 39.84 18.06
N GLY A 425 6.36 40.78 17.66
CA GLY A 425 7.40 41.34 18.54
C GLY A 425 8.80 41.39 17.94
N PHE A 426 9.03 42.31 17.01
CA PHE A 426 10.38 42.76 16.66
C PHE A 426 10.64 44.07 17.41
N ASP A 427 11.38 43.98 18.50
CA ASP A 427 12.11 45.05 19.19
C ASP A 427 13.25 44.30 19.91
N GLY A 428 14.53 44.53 19.68
CA GLY A 428 15.21 45.78 19.40
C GLY A 428 16.23 46.00 20.52
N GLY A 429 17.50 45.67 20.28
CA GLY A 429 18.62 46.33 20.98
C GLY A 429 19.60 45.45 21.77
N GLY A 430 20.88 45.51 21.35
CA GLY A 430 22.09 45.48 22.18
C GLY A 430 22.52 44.10 22.71
N GLY A 431 23.77 43.66 22.64
CA GLY A 431 25.05 44.34 22.42
C GLY A 431 26.12 43.62 23.27
N GLY A 432 27.33 43.44 22.71
CA GLY A 432 28.53 42.93 23.41
C GLY A 432 28.57 41.41 23.59
N ASP A 433 29.72 40.73 23.58
CA ASP A 433 31.11 41.15 23.52
C ASP A 433 31.93 39.91 23.10
N PHE A 434 32.93 40.10 22.23
CA PHE A 434 33.92 39.10 21.87
C PHE A 434 35.18 39.40 22.68
N GLY A 435 35.53 38.55 23.65
CA GLY A 435 36.74 38.76 24.42
C GLY A 435 37.15 37.59 25.31
N GLY A 436 38.20 36.89 24.89
CA GLY A 436 39.38 36.64 25.74
C GLY A 436 39.36 35.45 26.71
N GLY A 437 40.19 34.46 26.37
CA GLY A 437 41.32 34.06 27.22
C GLY A 437 41.09 32.96 28.27
N GLY A 438 42.09 32.06 28.36
CA GLY A 438 42.51 31.48 29.64
C GLY A 438 42.32 29.97 29.80
N ASP A 439 43.36 29.25 29.39
CA ASP A 439 43.96 28.08 30.06
C ASP A 439 43.56 27.85 31.54
N PHE A 440 43.29 26.60 31.94
CA PHE A 440 43.80 25.95 33.17
C PHE A 440 43.50 24.43 33.11
N GLY A 441 44.55 23.62 33.22
CA GLY A 441 44.50 22.15 33.19
C GLY A 441 44.39 21.42 34.54
N GLY A 442 44.79 20.14 34.51
CA GLY A 442 45.01 19.22 35.63
C GLY A 442 43.74 18.52 36.13
N PHE A 443 43.65 17.18 36.26
CA PHE A 443 44.65 16.14 36.51
C PHE A 443 44.23 14.81 35.88
#